data_AF-A0A2T5AYC3-F1
#
_entry.id   AF-A0A2T5AYC3-F1
#
_cell.length_a   1.000
_cell.length_b   1.000
_cell.length_c   1.000
_cell.angle_alpha   90.00
_cell.angle_beta   90.00
_cell.angle_gamma   90.00
#
_symmetry.space_group_name_H-M   'P 1'
#
loop_
_entity.id
_entity.type
_entity.pdbx_description
1 polymer ?
#
loop_
_entity_poly.entity_id
_entity_poly.type
_entity_poly.pdbx_seq_one_letter_code
_entity_poly.pdbx_strand_id
1 'polypeptide(L)'
;MLPDADELAEVLLDLAVPHEDINALVRMGRRVTDDPELLRFLRASVEELVQGMGEVGGAVDLPQLDWASGPLQRCFPVYVFVAALPYTRAYHRALGIPDDVSRRTLADLGRNMTVHRRRYGRAGVQAPWWLTRHFRGELYQLGRLQFERTRPGQRTSRALRAAGLDLTSGALCLNLHIPDCLGPLSPAACERSLALAADFFARHYPEEKFRAALCHSWLLDPQLKEYLPADSNIVRFQDRFHVAREDREPADSEPVQFVFGDPELAIGTLPRRTAVERAVGDHLRAGGHWYIGHGWFPL
;
A
#
# COMPACT_ATOMS: atom_id res chain seq x y z
N MET A 1 22.02 -1.02 -10.58
CA MET A 1 22.47 -2.32 -11.12
C MET A 1 21.87 -3.41 -10.25
N LEU A 2 21.53 -4.57 -10.81
CA LEU A 2 21.12 -5.71 -9.97
C LEU A 2 22.34 -6.28 -9.24
N PRO A 3 22.17 -6.76 -8.01
CA PRO A 3 23.19 -7.53 -7.30
C PRO A 3 23.47 -8.86 -8.03
N ASP A 4 24.58 -9.52 -7.67
CA ASP A 4 24.87 -10.87 -8.17
C ASP A 4 23.86 -11.90 -7.63
N ALA A 5 23.98 -13.17 -8.03
CA ALA A 5 22.98 -14.18 -7.70
C ALA A 5 22.86 -14.47 -6.20
N ASP A 6 23.98 -14.45 -5.46
CA ASP A 6 24.00 -14.77 -4.03
C ASP A 6 23.48 -13.56 -3.24
N GLU A 7 23.96 -12.36 -3.58
CA GLU A 7 23.49 -11.11 -2.98
C GLU A 7 22.00 -10.84 -3.31
N LEU A 8 21.54 -11.19 -4.52
CA LEU A 8 20.12 -11.08 -4.88
C LEU A 8 19.22 -11.90 -3.97
N ALA A 9 19.63 -13.11 -3.59
CA ALA A 9 18.85 -13.95 -2.69
C ALA A 9 18.67 -13.28 -1.31
N GLU A 10 19.75 -12.71 -0.77
CA GLU A 10 19.72 -11.98 0.51
C GLU A 10 18.87 -10.71 0.42
N VAL A 11 18.99 -9.94 -0.66
CA VAL A 11 18.17 -8.74 -0.87
C VAL A 11 16.68 -9.08 -0.96
N LEU A 12 16.31 -10.16 -1.66
CA LEU A 12 14.92 -10.61 -1.76
C LEU A 12 14.38 -11.06 -0.38
N LEU A 13 15.20 -11.77 0.40
CA LEU A 13 14.86 -12.14 1.78
C LEU A 13 14.60 -10.90 2.65
N ASP A 14 15.47 -9.89 2.56
CA ASP A 14 15.35 -8.62 3.29
C ASP A 14 14.10 -7.81 2.89
N LEU A 15 13.64 -7.96 1.65
CA LEU A 15 12.40 -7.37 1.14
C LEU A 15 11.16 -8.23 1.45
N ALA A 16 11.30 -9.24 2.32
CA ALA A 16 10.26 -10.16 2.76
C ALA A 16 9.59 -10.94 1.61
N VAL A 17 10.32 -11.16 0.51
CA VAL A 17 9.82 -11.98 -0.61
C VAL A 17 9.52 -13.40 -0.10
N PRO A 18 8.40 -14.02 -0.50
CA PRO A 18 8.08 -15.39 -0.09
C PRO A 18 9.25 -16.33 -0.37
N HIS A 19 9.64 -17.14 0.62
CA HIS A 19 10.81 -18.02 0.50
C HIS A 19 10.70 -18.98 -0.70
N GLU A 20 9.47 -19.42 -1.03
CA GLU A 20 9.18 -20.28 -2.18
C GLU A 20 9.46 -19.61 -3.54
N ASP A 21 9.58 -18.27 -3.57
CA ASP A 21 9.79 -17.48 -4.78
C ASP A 21 11.26 -17.08 -5.04
N ILE A 22 12.08 -17.02 -3.99
CA ILE A 22 13.44 -16.47 -4.05
C ILE A 22 14.27 -17.18 -5.14
N ASN A 23 14.35 -18.51 -5.10
CA ASN A 23 15.18 -19.27 -6.05
C ASN A 23 14.71 -19.12 -7.51
N ALA A 24 13.39 -18.98 -7.73
CA ALA A 24 12.85 -18.76 -9.06
C ALA A 24 13.20 -17.35 -9.58
N LEU A 25 13.11 -16.34 -8.71
CA LEU A 25 13.50 -14.95 -9.02
C LEU A 25 15.00 -14.82 -9.28
N VAL A 26 15.86 -15.46 -8.47
CA VAL A 26 17.32 -15.45 -8.70
C VAL A 26 17.65 -16.05 -10.07
N ARG A 27 17.03 -17.18 -10.43
CA ARG A 27 17.24 -17.82 -11.74
C ARG A 27 16.76 -16.93 -12.89
N MET A 28 15.59 -16.32 -12.75
CA MET A 28 15.05 -15.39 -13.75
C MET A 28 15.88 -14.10 -13.86
N GLY A 29 16.48 -13.64 -12.76
CA GLY A 29 17.32 -12.44 -12.70
C GLY A 29 18.54 -12.52 -13.63
N ARG A 30 19.12 -13.71 -13.82
CA ARG A 30 20.22 -13.93 -14.78
C ARG A 30 19.83 -13.53 -16.20
N ARG A 31 18.60 -13.86 -16.62
CA ARG A 31 18.10 -13.44 -17.94
C ARG A 31 17.99 -11.92 -18.04
N VAL A 32 17.60 -11.24 -16.95
CA VAL A 32 17.48 -9.77 -16.93
C VAL A 32 18.85 -9.10 -17.05
N THR A 33 19.90 -9.69 -16.48
CA THR A 33 21.27 -9.17 -16.58
C THR A 33 21.95 -9.49 -17.91
N ASP A 34 21.70 -10.68 -18.47
CA ASP A 34 22.41 -11.17 -19.65
C ASP A 34 21.81 -10.66 -20.97
N ASP A 35 20.52 -10.30 -20.97
CA ASP A 35 19.82 -9.76 -22.13
C ASP A 35 19.95 -8.22 -22.18
N PRO A 36 20.65 -7.65 -23.18
CA PRO A 36 20.88 -6.21 -23.27
C PRO A 36 19.60 -5.37 -23.41
N GLU A 37 18.54 -5.94 -23.97
CA GLU A 37 17.25 -5.24 -24.12
C GLU A 37 16.54 -5.15 -22.77
N LEU A 38 16.45 -6.26 -22.03
CA LEU A 38 15.91 -6.29 -20.67
C LEU A 38 16.69 -5.38 -19.73
N LEU A 39 18.02 -5.37 -19.83
CA LEU A 39 18.86 -4.52 -19.00
C LEU A 39 18.64 -3.03 -19.30
N ARG A 40 18.47 -2.65 -20.58
CA ARG A 40 18.16 -1.27 -20.97
C ARG A 40 16.79 -0.85 -20.44
N PHE A 41 15.80 -1.73 -20.58
CA PHE A 41 14.45 -1.50 -20.09
C PHE A 41 14.41 -1.36 -18.56
N LEU A 42 15.16 -2.20 -17.85
CA LEU A 42 15.32 -2.10 -16.39
C LEU A 42 15.91 -0.74 -15.99
N ARG A 43 16.98 -0.29 -16.66
CA ARG A 43 17.60 1.00 -16.38
C ARG A 43 16.62 2.16 -16.58
N ALA A 44 15.88 2.18 -17.70
CA ALA A 44 14.87 3.20 -17.96
C ALA A 44 13.75 3.19 -16.91
N SER A 45 13.29 1.99 -16.50
CA SER A 45 12.26 1.85 -15.46
C SER A 45 12.74 2.36 -14.09
N VAL A 46 14.01 2.13 -13.75
CA VAL A 46 14.61 2.63 -12.51
C VAL A 46 14.78 4.14 -12.57
N GLU A 47 15.25 4.68 -13.70
CA GLU A 47 15.39 6.13 -13.93
C GLU A 47 14.06 6.85 -13.74
N GLU A 48 13.00 6.37 -14.39
CA GLU A 48 11.63 6.90 -14.25
C GLU A 48 11.16 6.88 -12.79
N LEU A 49 11.40 5.76 -12.07
CA LEU A 49 11.02 5.63 -10.68
C LEU A 49 11.74 6.64 -9.78
N VAL A 50 13.05 6.81 -9.96
CA VAL A 50 13.89 7.65 -9.07
C VAL A 50 13.89 9.13 -9.45
N GLN A 51 13.49 9.48 -10.67
CA GLN A 51 13.48 10.88 -11.15
C GLN A 51 12.66 11.81 -10.25
N GLY A 52 11.51 11.34 -9.74
CA GLY A 52 10.67 12.08 -8.80
C GLY A 52 10.79 11.63 -7.34
N MET A 53 11.92 11.04 -6.95
CA MET A 53 12.17 10.62 -5.56
C MET A 53 11.85 11.76 -4.58
N GLY A 54 10.96 11.49 -3.63
CA GLY A 54 10.53 12.43 -2.61
C GLY A 54 9.42 13.39 -3.01
N GLU A 55 9.03 13.47 -4.28
CA GLU A 55 7.93 14.31 -4.75
C GLU A 55 6.57 13.71 -4.40
N VAL A 56 5.63 14.53 -3.93
CA VAL A 56 4.29 14.08 -3.54
C VAL A 56 3.32 14.06 -4.72
N GLY A 57 2.71 12.89 -4.98
CA GLY A 57 1.54 12.78 -5.86
C GLY A 57 1.86 12.74 -7.36
N GLY A 58 3.11 12.46 -7.73
CA GLY A 58 3.49 12.17 -9.11
C GLY A 58 3.08 10.74 -9.49
N ALA A 59 2.25 10.58 -10.53
CA ALA A 59 1.98 9.27 -11.09
C ALA A 59 3.28 8.73 -11.73
N VAL A 60 3.65 7.51 -11.37
CA VAL A 60 4.75 6.79 -12.01
C VAL A 60 4.16 5.60 -12.73
N ASP A 61 4.06 5.74 -14.05
CA ASP A 61 3.71 4.64 -14.92
C ASP A 61 4.99 3.87 -15.23
N LEU A 62 5.27 2.85 -14.41
CA LEU A 62 6.36 1.93 -14.72
C LEU A 62 6.10 1.34 -16.11
N PRO A 63 7.08 1.45 -17.03
CA PRO A 63 6.94 0.92 -18.38
C PRO A 63 6.43 -0.53 -18.36
N GLN A 64 5.32 -0.80 -19.03
CA GLN A 64 4.78 -2.15 -19.11
C GLN A 64 5.58 -2.96 -20.13
N LEU A 65 5.84 -4.21 -19.78
CA LEU A 65 6.46 -5.16 -20.70
C LEU A 65 5.45 -5.66 -21.73
N ASP A 66 5.61 -5.24 -22.98
CA ASP A 66 4.81 -5.69 -24.15
C ASP A 66 5.27 -7.07 -24.69
N TRP A 67 5.74 -7.95 -23.81
CA TRP A 67 6.15 -9.32 -24.17
C TRP A 67 5.06 -10.33 -23.84
N ALA A 68 5.12 -11.48 -24.53
CA ALA A 68 4.21 -12.60 -24.31
C ALA A 68 4.07 -12.93 -22.81
N SER A 69 2.81 -13.10 -22.39
CA SER A 69 2.46 -13.38 -20.99
C SER A 69 3.31 -14.49 -20.39
N GLY A 70 4.11 -14.16 -19.36
CA GLY A 70 5.09 -15.09 -18.82
C GLY A 70 5.53 -14.77 -17.39
N PRO A 71 6.24 -15.69 -16.72
CA PRO A 71 6.77 -15.48 -15.36
C PRO A 71 7.60 -14.20 -15.23
N LEU A 72 8.43 -13.89 -16.24
CA LEU A 72 9.25 -12.69 -16.25
C LEU A 72 8.39 -11.42 -16.25
N GLN A 73 7.36 -11.33 -17.10
CA GLN A 73 6.47 -10.16 -17.15
C GLN A 73 5.87 -9.83 -15.78
N ARG A 74 5.34 -10.84 -15.07
CA ARG A 74 4.71 -10.67 -13.74
C ARG A 74 5.70 -10.32 -12.64
N CYS A 75 6.93 -10.80 -12.75
CA CYS A 75 7.97 -10.63 -11.73
C CYS A 75 8.95 -9.49 -12.06
N PHE A 76 8.88 -8.91 -13.25
CA PHE A 76 9.81 -7.86 -13.66
C PHE A 76 9.86 -6.65 -12.72
N PRO A 77 8.73 -6.18 -12.15
CA PRO A 77 8.76 -5.10 -11.17
C PRO A 77 9.65 -5.38 -9.96
N VAL A 78 9.84 -6.65 -9.56
CA VAL A 78 10.78 -7.01 -8.48
C VAL A 78 12.18 -6.50 -8.79
N TYR A 79 12.66 -6.68 -10.01
CA TYR A 79 14.00 -6.25 -10.41
C TYR A 79 14.12 -4.73 -10.47
N VAL A 80 13.06 -4.03 -10.89
CA VAL A 80 13.01 -2.56 -10.85
C VAL A 80 13.21 -2.07 -9.41
N PHE A 81 12.45 -2.63 -8.46
CA PHE A 81 12.53 -2.25 -7.05
C PHE A 81 13.86 -2.64 -6.40
N VAL A 82 14.39 -3.84 -6.70
CA VAL A 82 15.73 -4.25 -6.23
C VAL A 82 16.81 -3.31 -6.77
N ALA A 83 16.78 -2.95 -8.05
CA ALA A 83 17.75 -2.05 -8.66
C ALA A 83 17.61 -0.59 -8.16
N ALA A 84 16.42 -0.17 -7.74
CA ALA A 84 16.15 1.14 -7.16
C ALA A 84 16.52 1.23 -5.66
N LEU A 85 16.65 0.09 -4.97
CA LEU A 85 16.88 0.01 -3.53
C LEU A 85 18.04 0.87 -3.01
N PRO A 86 19.22 0.96 -3.69
CA PRO A 86 20.30 1.83 -3.23
C PRO A 86 19.92 3.31 -3.23
N TYR A 87 19.14 3.77 -4.21
CA TYR A 87 18.67 5.16 -4.32
C TYR A 87 17.68 5.49 -3.21
N THR A 88 16.67 4.62 -3.00
CA THR A 88 15.70 4.78 -1.92
C THR A 88 16.37 4.79 -0.55
N ARG A 89 17.30 3.87 -0.29
CA ARG A 89 18.05 3.83 0.98
C ARG A 89 18.94 5.07 1.17
N ALA A 90 19.57 5.57 0.10
CA ALA A 90 20.33 6.81 0.17
C ALA A 90 19.45 8.02 0.49
N TYR A 91 18.27 8.11 -0.14
CA TYR A 91 17.27 9.13 0.16
C TYR A 91 16.80 9.06 1.62
N HIS A 92 16.44 7.87 2.11
CA HIS A 92 16.05 7.67 3.51
C HIS A 92 17.15 8.11 4.49
N ARG A 93 18.41 7.71 4.24
CA ARG A 93 19.55 8.11 5.07
C ARG A 93 19.78 9.62 5.05
N ALA A 94 19.62 10.27 3.90
CA ALA A 94 19.77 11.73 3.78
C ALA A 94 18.73 12.49 4.61
N LEU A 95 17.52 11.93 4.78
CA LEU A 95 16.48 12.44 5.68
C LEU A 95 16.65 12.01 7.14
N GLY A 96 17.66 11.19 7.44
CA GLY A 96 17.88 10.62 8.78
C GLY A 96 16.83 9.58 9.19
N ILE A 97 16.13 8.98 8.23
CA ILE A 97 15.10 7.97 8.51
C ILE A 97 15.75 6.72 9.11
N PRO A 98 15.24 6.18 10.24
CA PRO A 98 15.79 4.98 10.86
C PRO A 98 15.77 3.76 9.91
N ASP A 99 16.84 2.96 9.96
CA ASP A 99 16.98 1.77 9.11
C ASP A 99 15.86 0.75 9.29
N ASP A 100 15.30 0.61 10.49
CA ASP A 100 14.19 -0.30 10.76
C ASP A 100 12.87 0.18 10.13
N VAL A 101 12.62 1.49 10.10
CA VAL A 101 11.49 2.10 9.38
C VAL A 101 11.64 1.88 7.88
N SER A 102 12.84 2.13 7.34
CA SER A 102 13.14 1.86 5.93
C SER A 102 12.91 0.38 5.59
N ARG A 103 13.44 -0.54 6.41
CA ARG A 103 13.29 -1.99 6.20
C ARG A 103 11.81 -2.42 6.19
N ARG A 104 11.04 -2.02 7.21
CA ARG A 104 9.62 -2.40 7.33
C ARG A 104 8.75 -1.83 6.21
N THR A 105 9.07 -0.62 5.77
CA THR A 105 8.42 0.04 4.63
C THR A 105 8.68 -0.75 3.35
N LEU A 106 9.93 -1.06 3.05
CA LEU A 106 10.30 -1.71 1.78
C LEU A 106 9.94 -3.21 1.73
N ALA A 107 9.71 -3.84 2.88
CA ALA A 107 9.12 -5.18 2.98
C ALA A 107 7.69 -5.28 2.40
N ASP A 108 7.06 -4.16 1.98
CA ASP A 108 5.78 -4.18 1.27
C ASP A 108 5.87 -4.89 -0.09
N LEU A 109 7.06 -4.95 -0.71
CA LEU A 109 7.27 -5.73 -1.93
C LEU A 109 6.89 -7.20 -1.70
N GLY A 110 7.43 -7.82 -0.66
CA GLY A 110 7.13 -9.20 -0.30
C GLY A 110 5.66 -9.44 0.08
N ARG A 111 5.05 -8.48 0.79
CA ARG A 111 3.60 -8.51 1.10
C ARG A 111 2.76 -8.50 -0.18
N ASN A 112 3.11 -7.65 -1.13
CA ASN A 112 2.43 -7.53 -2.41
C ASN A 112 2.57 -8.82 -3.26
N MET A 113 3.73 -9.48 -3.21
CA MET A 113 3.93 -10.78 -3.84
C MET A 113 3.12 -11.89 -3.19
N THR A 114 2.97 -11.86 -1.87
CA THR A 114 2.12 -12.81 -1.14
C THR A 114 0.65 -12.65 -1.55
N VAL A 115 0.16 -11.41 -1.70
CA VAL A 115 -1.20 -11.15 -2.19
C VAL A 115 -1.38 -11.67 -3.61
N HIS A 116 -0.44 -11.40 -4.52
CA HIS A 116 -0.49 -11.92 -5.89
C HIS A 116 -0.55 -13.45 -5.92
N ARG A 117 0.27 -14.12 -5.10
CA ARG A 117 0.27 -15.58 -5.00
C ARG A 117 -1.06 -16.11 -4.45
N ARG A 118 -1.63 -15.49 -3.42
CA ARG A 118 -2.94 -15.88 -2.87
C ARG A 118 -4.03 -15.80 -3.94
N ARG A 119 -3.99 -14.77 -4.80
CA ARG A 119 -4.97 -14.58 -5.88
C ARG A 119 -4.77 -15.52 -7.06
N TYR A 120 -3.54 -15.69 -7.54
CA TYR A 120 -3.27 -16.37 -8.82
C TYR A 120 -2.54 -17.72 -8.70
N GLY A 121 -2.22 -18.17 -7.49
CA GLY A 121 -1.50 -19.41 -7.22
C GLY A 121 -0.05 -19.42 -7.71
N ARG A 122 0.53 -18.26 -8.06
CA ARG A 122 1.85 -18.14 -8.69
C ARG A 122 2.54 -16.81 -8.36
N ALA A 123 3.86 -16.79 -8.53
CA ALA A 123 4.69 -15.60 -8.35
C ALA A 123 4.28 -14.44 -9.28
N GLY A 124 4.36 -13.24 -8.73
CA GLY A 124 4.15 -11.96 -9.41
C GLY A 124 3.97 -10.83 -8.40
N VAL A 125 3.87 -9.60 -8.89
CA VAL A 125 3.62 -8.40 -8.08
C VAL A 125 2.19 -7.93 -8.35
N GLN A 126 1.36 -7.84 -7.31
CA GLN A 126 -0.07 -7.51 -7.41
C GLN A 126 -0.33 -6.07 -7.87
N ALA A 127 0.41 -5.11 -7.32
CA ALA A 127 0.21 -3.69 -7.57
C ALA A 127 1.57 -2.97 -7.62
N PRO A 128 2.32 -3.08 -8.74
CA PRO A 128 3.60 -2.37 -8.89
C PRO A 128 3.47 -0.86 -8.69
N TRP A 129 2.40 -0.25 -9.20
CA TRP A 129 2.09 1.17 -9.05
C TRP A 129 1.96 1.62 -7.58
N TRP A 130 1.59 0.72 -6.67
CA TRP A 130 1.47 1.00 -5.25
C TRP A 130 2.84 1.06 -4.56
N LEU A 131 3.74 0.18 -4.98
CA LEU A 131 5.09 0.08 -4.44
C LEU A 131 5.96 1.27 -4.85
N THR A 132 5.67 1.98 -5.94
CA THR A 132 6.41 3.20 -6.31
C THR A 132 6.41 4.23 -5.19
N ARG A 133 5.30 4.37 -4.45
CA ARG A 133 5.16 5.27 -3.29
C ARG A 133 6.14 4.95 -2.16
N HIS A 134 6.40 3.66 -1.94
CA HIS A 134 7.35 3.19 -0.93
C HIS A 134 8.79 3.49 -1.37
N PHE A 135 9.09 3.19 -2.64
CA PHE A 135 10.43 3.35 -3.19
C PHE A 135 10.79 4.81 -3.51
N ARG A 136 9.80 5.71 -3.59
CA ARG A 136 9.98 7.17 -3.71
C ARG A 136 10.01 7.92 -2.38
N GLY A 137 9.85 7.22 -1.25
CA GLY A 137 9.80 7.87 0.06
C GLY A 137 8.58 8.78 0.26
N GLU A 138 7.47 8.47 -0.41
CA GLU A 138 6.17 9.11 -0.20
C GLU A 138 5.41 8.41 0.93
N LEU A 139 5.66 7.11 1.18
CA LEU A 139 4.93 6.30 2.16
C LEU A 139 5.88 5.58 3.14
N TYR A 140 5.51 5.57 4.42
CA TYR A 140 6.25 4.90 5.49
C TYR A 140 5.40 3.98 6.37
N GLN A 141 5.95 2.82 6.74
CA GLN A 141 5.37 1.91 7.73
C GLN A 141 5.72 2.35 9.15
N LEU A 142 4.75 2.87 9.90
CA LEU A 142 4.95 3.37 11.26
C LEU A 142 4.02 2.65 12.24
N GLY A 143 4.53 1.58 12.85
CA GLY A 143 3.73 0.71 13.70
C GLY A 143 2.80 -0.17 12.88
N ARG A 144 1.49 -0.16 13.20
CA ARG A 144 0.47 -0.97 12.54
C ARG A 144 -0.01 -0.38 11.22
N LEU A 145 0.10 0.94 11.06
CA LEU A 145 -0.40 1.68 9.91
C LEU A 145 0.74 2.16 9.01
N GLN A 146 0.37 2.44 7.77
CA GLN A 146 1.23 3.11 6.79
C GLN A 146 0.72 4.53 6.55
N PHE A 147 1.65 5.45 6.32
CA PHE A 147 1.35 6.87 6.16
C PHE A 147 1.98 7.38 4.89
N GLU A 148 1.15 7.84 3.97
CA GLU A 148 1.55 8.44 2.70
C GLU A 148 1.41 9.96 2.77
N ARG A 149 2.47 10.68 2.45
CA ARG A 149 2.45 12.13 2.20
C ARG A 149 1.61 12.37 0.96
N THR A 150 0.52 13.13 1.09
CA THR A 150 -0.39 13.35 -0.04
C THR A 150 -0.97 14.76 -0.08
N ARG A 151 -1.51 15.14 -1.24
CA ARG A 151 -2.35 16.31 -1.39
C ARG A 151 -3.82 15.87 -1.41
N PRO A 152 -4.70 16.46 -0.58
CA PRO A 152 -6.11 16.08 -0.61
C PRO A 152 -6.74 16.42 -1.96
N GLY A 153 -7.50 15.49 -2.53
CA GLY A 153 -8.29 15.75 -3.75
C GLY A 153 -9.33 16.86 -3.54
N GLN A 154 -9.91 17.39 -4.63
CA GLN A 154 -10.82 18.54 -4.56
C GLN A 154 -12.02 18.33 -3.61
N ARG A 155 -12.67 17.17 -3.67
CA ARG A 155 -13.82 16.86 -2.81
C ARG A 155 -13.43 16.82 -1.33
N THR A 156 -12.35 16.12 -1.00
CA THR A 156 -11.81 16.06 0.37
C THR A 156 -11.39 17.44 0.85
N SER A 157 -10.73 18.23 0.00
CA SER A 157 -10.34 19.62 0.32
C SER A 157 -11.54 20.49 0.66
N ARG A 158 -12.68 20.32 -0.03
CA ARG A 158 -13.92 21.03 0.29
C ARG A 158 -14.45 20.67 1.67
N ALA A 159 -14.46 19.38 2.02
CA ALA A 159 -14.91 18.92 3.33
C ALA A 159 -14.01 19.46 4.45
N LEU A 160 -12.69 19.39 4.28
CA LEU A 160 -11.73 19.90 5.25
C LEU A 160 -11.86 21.42 5.47
N ARG A 161 -12.03 22.20 4.39
CA ARG A 161 -12.25 23.66 4.50
C ARG A 161 -13.58 23.99 5.17
N ALA A 162 -14.64 23.24 4.88
CA ALA A 162 -15.94 23.43 5.54
C ALA A 162 -15.87 23.16 7.05
N ALA A 163 -14.97 22.28 7.48
CA ALA A 163 -14.66 22.03 8.87
C ALA A 163 -13.65 23.02 9.50
N GLY A 164 -13.25 24.07 8.76
CA GLY A 164 -12.38 25.13 9.27
C GLY A 164 -10.88 24.86 9.17
N LEU A 165 -10.44 23.80 8.48
CA LEU A 165 -9.00 23.54 8.30
C LEU A 165 -8.40 24.44 7.21
N ASP A 166 -7.26 25.06 7.54
CA ASP A 166 -6.48 25.84 6.59
C ASP A 166 -5.72 24.93 5.60
N LEU A 167 -6.25 24.88 4.37
CA LEU A 167 -5.64 24.21 3.22
C LEU A 167 -5.10 25.23 2.20
N THR A 168 -4.31 26.19 2.67
CA THR A 168 -3.47 27.08 1.86
C THR A 168 -2.56 26.29 0.90
N SER A 169 -2.06 26.98 -0.13
CA SER A 169 -1.19 26.37 -1.15
C SER A 169 0.01 25.71 -0.50
N GLY A 170 0.14 24.39 -0.63
CA GLY A 170 1.22 23.60 -0.03
C GLY A 170 0.81 22.71 1.14
N ALA A 171 -0.39 22.88 1.72
CA ALA A 171 -0.87 22.00 2.79
C ALA A 171 -0.93 20.54 2.33
N LEU A 172 -0.34 19.65 3.14
CA LEU A 172 -0.35 18.21 2.92
C LEU A 172 -1.28 17.52 3.91
N CYS A 173 -1.57 16.27 3.62
CA CYS A 173 -2.26 15.34 4.51
C CYS A 173 -1.46 14.04 4.59
N LEU A 174 -1.75 13.26 5.63
CA LEU A 174 -1.24 11.88 5.74
C LEU A 174 -2.36 10.92 5.36
N ASN A 175 -2.23 10.24 4.23
CA ASN A 175 -3.17 9.20 3.85
C ASN A 175 -2.79 7.89 4.57
N LEU A 176 -3.74 7.34 5.33
CA LEU A 176 -3.59 6.16 6.15
C LEU A 176 -3.90 4.90 5.35
N HIS A 177 -2.99 3.94 5.42
CA HIS A 177 -3.13 2.64 4.78
C HIS A 177 -2.95 1.51 5.79
N ILE A 178 -3.64 0.39 5.55
CA ILE A 178 -3.81 -0.70 6.51
C ILE A 178 -3.27 -1.99 5.88
N PRO A 179 -2.02 -2.38 6.19
CA PRO A 179 -1.49 -3.66 5.74
C PRO A 179 -2.28 -4.83 6.34
N ASP A 180 -2.52 -5.87 5.54
CA ASP A 180 -3.22 -7.10 5.98
C ASP A 180 -2.40 -7.91 7.01
N CYS A 181 -1.06 -7.90 6.90
CA CYS A 181 -0.18 -8.83 7.62
C CYS A 181 0.55 -8.23 8.84
N LEU A 182 -0.12 -7.40 9.67
CA LEU A 182 0.47 -6.81 10.88
C LEU A 182 -0.40 -6.95 12.13
N GLY A 183 -1.22 -8.00 12.20
CA GLY A 183 -2.09 -8.28 13.34
C GLY A 183 -3.33 -7.38 13.40
N PRO A 184 -4.08 -7.42 14.52
CA PRO A 184 -5.37 -6.74 14.64
C PRO A 184 -5.23 -5.21 14.64
N LEU A 185 -6.27 -4.53 14.14
CA LEU A 185 -6.41 -3.07 14.14
C LEU A 185 -6.84 -2.53 15.52
N SER A 186 -6.20 -3.01 16.60
CA SER A 186 -6.58 -2.63 17.96
C SER A 186 -6.45 -1.12 18.19
N PRO A 187 -7.29 -0.50 19.06
CA PRO A 187 -7.21 0.93 19.36
C PRO A 187 -5.80 1.38 19.77
N ALA A 188 -5.14 0.62 20.65
CA ALA A 188 -3.78 0.92 21.11
C ALA A 188 -2.73 0.85 19.98
N ALA A 189 -2.87 -0.09 19.04
CA ALA A 189 -1.98 -0.18 17.89
C ALA A 189 -2.17 1.00 16.91
N CYS A 190 -3.41 1.45 16.71
CA CYS A 190 -3.71 2.64 15.92
C CYS A 190 -3.15 3.91 16.58
N GLU A 191 -3.40 4.12 17.87
CA GLU A 191 -2.87 5.25 18.64
C GLU A 191 -1.35 5.31 18.62
N ARG A 192 -0.69 4.17 18.85
CA ARG A 192 0.77 4.09 18.74
C ARG A 192 1.27 4.46 17.34
N SER A 193 0.58 4.03 16.30
CA SER A 193 0.97 4.35 14.92
C SER A 193 0.82 5.85 14.62
N LEU A 194 -0.24 6.47 15.12
CA LEU A 194 -0.47 7.92 14.98
C LEU A 194 0.57 8.75 15.73
N ALA A 195 0.92 8.35 16.96
CA ALA A 195 1.98 9.00 17.73
C ALA A 195 3.34 8.89 17.01
N LEU A 196 3.68 7.70 16.50
CA LEU A 196 4.89 7.51 15.70
C LEU A 196 4.89 8.39 14.44
N ALA A 197 3.76 8.53 13.76
CA ALA A 197 3.65 9.39 12.59
C ALA A 197 3.87 10.87 12.92
N ALA A 198 3.26 11.37 13.99
CA ALA A 198 3.46 12.75 14.43
C ALA A 198 4.95 13.05 14.67
N ASP A 199 5.64 12.21 15.43
CA ASP A 199 7.07 12.37 15.72
C ASP A 199 7.93 12.21 14.46
N PHE A 200 7.62 11.22 13.63
CA PHE A 200 8.38 10.90 12.42
C PHE A 200 8.34 12.05 11.41
N PHE A 201 7.16 12.53 11.05
CA PHE A 201 7.02 13.57 10.04
C PHE A 201 7.52 14.93 10.55
N ALA A 202 7.34 15.25 11.84
CA ALA A 202 7.92 16.46 12.43
C ALA A 202 9.46 16.46 12.36
N ARG A 203 10.11 15.30 12.49
CA ARG A 203 11.57 15.16 12.46
C ARG A 203 12.15 15.09 11.06
N HIS A 204 11.55 14.30 10.18
CA HIS A 204 12.14 13.96 8.87
C HIS A 204 11.59 14.81 7.72
N TYR A 205 10.45 15.50 7.93
CA TYR A 205 9.81 16.40 6.97
C TYR A 205 9.37 17.72 7.64
N PRO A 206 10.26 18.45 8.34
CA PRO A 206 9.88 19.60 9.17
C PRO A 206 9.23 20.77 8.39
N GLU A 207 9.58 20.91 7.12
CA GLU A 207 9.06 21.93 6.21
C GLU A 207 7.64 21.59 5.71
N GLU A 208 7.22 20.33 5.82
CA GLU A 208 5.90 19.89 5.40
C GLU A 208 4.86 20.06 6.52
N LYS A 209 3.74 20.68 6.19
CA LYS A 209 2.64 20.89 7.14
C LYS A 209 1.48 19.96 6.81
N PHE A 210 1.35 18.92 7.64
CA PHE A 210 0.24 17.96 7.57
C PHE A 210 -0.94 18.47 8.39
N ARG A 211 -2.09 18.65 7.74
CA ARG A 211 -3.29 19.23 8.39
C ARG A 211 -4.30 18.19 8.86
N ALA A 212 -4.32 17.03 8.21
CA ALA A 212 -5.28 15.98 8.48
C ALA A 212 -4.72 14.62 8.13
N ALA A 213 -5.24 13.60 8.80
CA ALA A 213 -5.16 12.23 8.36
C ALA A 213 -6.36 11.93 7.47
N LEU A 214 -6.12 11.22 6.38
CA LEU A 214 -7.14 10.76 5.44
C LEU A 214 -7.18 9.23 5.45
N CYS A 215 -8.32 8.64 5.18
CA CYS A 215 -8.39 7.22 4.88
C CYS A 215 -9.51 6.96 3.88
N HIS A 216 -9.24 6.12 2.88
CA HIS A 216 -10.17 5.75 1.83
C HIS A 216 -10.20 4.23 1.77
N SER A 217 -11.27 3.62 2.28
CA SER A 217 -11.30 2.18 2.48
C SER A 217 -12.73 1.64 2.58
N TRP A 218 -12.93 0.41 2.10
CA TRP A 218 -14.13 -0.38 2.39
C TRP A 218 -14.36 -0.55 3.91
N LEU A 219 -13.29 -0.52 4.70
CA LEU A 219 -13.36 -0.57 6.16
C LEU A 219 -14.06 0.65 6.76
N LEU A 220 -14.31 1.71 5.99
CA LEU A 220 -15.03 2.91 6.42
C LEU A 220 -16.49 2.94 5.96
N ASP A 221 -16.99 1.85 5.35
CA ASP A 221 -18.41 1.73 5.06
C ASP A 221 -19.21 1.62 6.37
N PRO A 222 -20.14 2.55 6.66
CA PRO A 222 -20.95 2.51 7.88
C PRO A 222 -21.87 1.28 7.95
N GLN A 223 -22.20 0.65 6.82
CA GLN A 223 -23.02 -0.57 6.78
C GLN A 223 -22.37 -1.70 7.59
N LEU A 224 -21.03 -1.71 7.74
CA LEU A 224 -20.34 -2.71 8.57
C LEU A 224 -20.80 -2.69 10.03
N LYS A 225 -21.27 -1.54 10.54
CA LYS A 225 -21.78 -1.39 11.92
C LYS A 225 -23.09 -2.14 12.16
N GLU A 226 -23.82 -2.50 11.10
CA GLU A 226 -25.04 -3.31 11.19
C GLU A 226 -24.72 -4.79 11.45
N TYR A 227 -23.53 -5.25 11.05
CA TYR A 227 -23.11 -6.65 11.11
C TYR A 227 -22.09 -6.93 12.21
N LEU A 228 -21.26 -5.93 12.54
CA LEU A 228 -20.16 -6.08 13.49
C LEU A 228 -20.54 -5.55 14.88
N PRO A 229 -20.09 -6.23 15.97
CA PRO A 229 -20.25 -5.71 17.32
C PRO A 229 -19.61 -4.33 17.50
N ALA A 230 -20.21 -3.50 18.36
CA ALA A 230 -19.73 -2.15 18.65
C ALA A 230 -18.31 -2.11 19.26
N ASP A 231 -17.88 -3.19 19.90
CA ASP A 231 -16.53 -3.33 20.46
C ASP A 231 -15.51 -3.90 19.47
N SER A 232 -15.91 -4.21 18.23
CA SER A 232 -15.00 -4.69 17.19
C SER A 232 -13.97 -3.62 16.81
N ASN A 233 -12.76 -4.06 16.50
CA ASN A 233 -11.67 -3.16 16.12
C ASN A 233 -11.98 -2.33 14.86
N ILE A 234 -12.75 -2.89 13.92
CA ILE A 234 -13.16 -2.17 12.69
C ILE A 234 -14.10 -1.02 13.05
N VAL A 235 -15.14 -1.27 13.86
CA VAL A 235 -16.07 -0.21 14.28
C VAL A 235 -15.35 0.89 15.06
N ARG A 236 -14.49 0.51 16.01
CA ARG A 236 -13.67 1.49 16.77
C ARG A 236 -12.67 2.25 15.90
N PHE A 237 -12.19 1.66 14.80
CA PHE A 237 -11.36 2.35 13.83
C PHE A 237 -12.19 3.35 13.02
N GLN A 238 -13.38 2.95 12.55
CA GLN A 238 -14.32 3.83 11.83
C GLN A 238 -14.69 5.07 12.66
N ASP A 239 -14.97 4.90 13.95
CA ASP A 239 -15.42 5.98 14.85
C ASP A 239 -14.40 7.11 15.05
N ARG A 240 -13.16 6.93 14.56
CA ARG A 240 -12.12 7.99 14.57
C ARG A 240 -12.31 9.02 13.46
N PHE A 241 -13.11 8.72 12.45
CA PHE A 241 -13.17 9.52 11.23
C PHE A 241 -14.46 10.33 11.13
N HIS A 242 -14.32 11.58 10.70
CA HIS A 242 -15.39 12.32 10.07
C HIS A 242 -15.54 11.86 8.62
N VAL A 243 -16.78 11.74 8.14
CA VAL A 243 -17.04 11.43 6.73
C VAL A 243 -16.73 12.65 5.88
N ALA A 244 -15.82 12.50 4.92
CA ALA A 244 -15.48 13.51 3.93
C ALA A 244 -16.53 13.57 2.81
N ARG A 245 -16.97 12.40 2.35
CA ARG A 245 -17.99 12.22 1.31
C ARG A 245 -18.50 10.78 1.30
N GLU A 246 -19.64 10.59 0.68
CA GLU A 246 -20.20 9.29 0.34
C GLU A 246 -20.01 9.05 -1.16
N ASP A 247 -19.57 7.86 -1.51
CA ASP A 247 -19.55 7.38 -2.89
C ASP A 247 -20.86 6.61 -3.15
N ARG A 248 -21.39 6.74 -4.38
CA ARG A 248 -22.69 6.15 -4.76
C ARG A 248 -22.57 4.89 -5.61
N GLU A 249 -21.38 4.65 -6.14
CA GLU A 249 -21.09 3.48 -6.97
C GLU A 249 -20.66 2.33 -6.06
N PRO A 250 -21.27 1.14 -6.22
CA PRO A 250 -20.83 -0.06 -5.52
C PRO A 250 -19.36 -0.39 -5.76
N ALA A 251 -18.71 -0.88 -4.71
CA ALA A 251 -17.30 -1.29 -4.67
C ALA A 251 -17.20 -2.67 -4.02
N ASP A 252 -18.02 -3.62 -4.49
CA ASP A 252 -18.15 -4.96 -3.89
C ASP A 252 -16.85 -5.78 -3.98
N SER A 253 -16.03 -5.51 -5.01
CA SER A 253 -14.81 -6.27 -5.28
C SER A 253 -13.73 -6.04 -4.22
N GLU A 254 -13.68 -4.85 -3.62
CA GLU A 254 -12.68 -4.43 -2.66
C GLU A 254 -12.76 -5.22 -1.35
N PRO A 255 -13.89 -5.24 -0.60
CA PRO A 255 -13.99 -6.06 0.58
C PRO A 255 -13.83 -7.54 0.24
N VAL A 256 -14.26 -8.00 -0.94
CA VAL A 256 -14.05 -9.40 -1.35
C VAL A 256 -12.55 -9.71 -1.50
N GLN A 257 -11.81 -8.86 -2.20
CA GLN A 257 -10.36 -8.98 -2.34
C GLN A 257 -9.65 -9.00 -0.99
N PHE A 258 -9.97 -8.07 -0.09
CA PHE A 258 -9.23 -7.94 1.17
C PHE A 258 -9.63 -8.99 2.22
N VAL A 259 -10.86 -9.49 2.20
CA VAL A 259 -11.33 -10.49 3.18
C VAL A 259 -11.05 -11.92 2.70
N PHE A 260 -11.18 -12.19 1.40
CA PHE A 260 -11.12 -13.55 0.85
C PHE A 260 -9.91 -13.79 -0.07
N GLY A 261 -9.18 -12.74 -0.46
CA GLY A 261 -7.93 -12.83 -1.23
C GLY A 261 -8.10 -12.79 -2.75
N ASP A 262 -9.32 -13.01 -3.27
CA ASP A 262 -9.61 -12.99 -4.69
C ASP A 262 -10.96 -12.27 -4.96
N PRO A 263 -10.97 -11.10 -5.63
CA PRO A 263 -12.18 -10.33 -5.93
C PRO A 263 -13.16 -11.03 -6.87
N GLU A 264 -12.71 -12.06 -7.60
CA GLU A 264 -13.53 -12.76 -8.60
C GLU A 264 -14.28 -13.98 -8.03
N LEU A 265 -14.15 -14.25 -6.72
CA LEU A 265 -14.86 -15.33 -6.07
C LEU A 265 -16.38 -15.14 -6.17
N ALA A 266 -17.06 -16.21 -6.58
CA ALA A 266 -18.51 -16.23 -6.63
C ALA A 266 -19.11 -15.98 -5.24
N ILE A 267 -20.02 -15.00 -5.13
CA ILE A 267 -20.66 -14.60 -3.86
C ILE A 267 -21.23 -15.80 -3.09
N GLY A 268 -21.84 -16.76 -3.80
CA GLY A 268 -22.39 -17.97 -3.20
C GLY A 268 -21.37 -18.82 -2.44
N THR A 269 -20.11 -18.83 -2.87
CA THR A 269 -19.05 -19.71 -2.33
C THR A 269 -18.18 -19.05 -1.27
N LEU A 270 -18.38 -17.76 -0.97
CA LEU A 270 -17.57 -17.03 0.00
C LEU A 270 -17.60 -17.70 1.39
N PRO A 271 -16.44 -17.98 2.01
CA PRO A 271 -16.35 -18.52 3.36
C PRO A 271 -17.11 -17.67 4.41
N ARG A 272 -17.48 -18.29 5.54
CA ARG A 272 -18.28 -17.66 6.62
C ARG A 272 -17.71 -17.89 8.02
N ARG A 273 -16.39 -18.07 8.12
CA ARG A 273 -15.66 -18.52 9.32
C ARG A 273 -15.55 -17.40 10.35
N THR A 274 -15.26 -16.18 9.91
CA THR A 274 -15.10 -15.01 10.80
C THR A 274 -16.32 -14.09 10.78
N ALA A 275 -16.40 -13.17 11.75
CA ALA A 275 -17.48 -12.17 11.78
C ALA A 275 -17.47 -11.26 10.55
N VAL A 276 -16.27 -10.86 10.08
CA VAL A 276 -16.11 -10.02 8.88
C VAL A 276 -16.43 -10.81 7.62
N GLU A 277 -16.02 -12.07 7.52
CA GLU A 277 -16.41 -12.95 6.40
C GLU A 277 -17.94 -13.08 6.30
N ARG A 278 -18.62 -13.26 7.44
CA ARG A 278 -20.10 -13.28 7.48
C ARG A 278 -20.70 -11.94 7.09
N ALA A 279 -20.23 -10.83 7.66
CA ALA A 279 -20.72 -9.49 7.35
C ALA A 279 -20.68 -9.24 5.83
N VAL A 280 -19.50 -9.34 5.23
CA VAL A 280 -19.29 -9.06 3.81
C VAL A 280 -20.09 -10.03 2.94
N GLY A 281 -19.95 -11.33 3.18
CA GLY A 281 -20.56 -12.36 2.34
C GLY A 281 -22.08 -12.41 2.45
N ASP A 282 -22.65 -12.22 3.64
CA ASP A 282 -24.10 -12.30 3.84
C ASP A 282 -24.81 -11.06 3.31
N HIS A 283 -24.20 -9.88 3.43
CA HIS A 283 -24.72 -8.65 2.82
C HIS A 283 -24.83 -8.78 1.30
N LEU A 284 -23.77 -9.26 0.64
CA LEU A 284 -23.77 -9.49 -0.81
C LEU A 284 -24.78 -10.57 -1.23
N ARG A 285 -24.91 -11.65 -0.46
CA ARG A 285 -25.93 -12.70 -0.73
C ARG A 285 -27.36 -12.20 -0.62
N ALA A 286 -27.61 -11.22 0.24
CA ALA A 286 -28.91 -10.57 0.37
C ALA A 286 -29.21 -9.56 -0.76
N GLY A 287 -28.28 -9.38 -1.71
CA GLY A 287 -28.39 -8.40 -2.79
C GLY A 287 -28.00 -6.97 -2.37
N GLY A 288 -27.35 -6.82 -1.21
CA GLY A 288 -26.75 -5.57 -0.78
C GLY A 288 -25.42 -5.29 -1.49
N HIS A 289 -24.93 -4.06 -1.35
CA HIS A 289 -23.69 -3.58 -1.94
C HIS A 289 -22.81 -2.91 -0.88
N TRP A 290 -21.50 -3.02 -1.06
CA TRP A 290 -20.50 -2.34 -0.25
C TRP A 290 -19.94 -1.12 -0.99
N TYR A 291 -19.48 -0.14 -0.23
CA TYR A 291 -18.99 1.14 -0.75
C TYR A 291 -17.62 1.49 -0.14
N ILE A 292 -16.90 2.39 -0.81
CA ILE A 292 -15.68 2.97 -0.24
C ILE A 292 -16.06 4.14 0.65
N GLY A 293 -15.74 4.03 1.94
CA GLY A 293 -15.85 5.15 2.86
C GLY A 293 -14.65 6.10 2.74
N HIS A 294 -14.92 7.40 2.80
CA HIS A 294 -13.90 8.44 2.78
C HIS A 294 -13.89 9.18 4.12
N GLY A 295 -12.93 8.83 4.96
CA GLY A 295 -12.78 9.40 6.30
C GLY A 295 -11.63 10.40 6.40
N TRP A 296 -11.74 11.31 7.37
CA TRP A 296 -10.65 12.17 7.79
C TRP A 296 -10.74 12.56 9.27
N PHE A 297 -9.63 13.00 9.87
CA PHE A 297 -9.60 13.68 11.16
C PHE A 297 -8.40 14.66 11.23
N PRO A 298 -8.46 15.71 12.05
CA PRO A 298 -7.36 16.66 12.19
C PRO A 298 -6.14 16.02 12.86
N LEU A 299 -4.94 16.41 12.44
CA LEU A 299 -3.66 16.02 13.06
C LEU A 299 -3.14 17.10 14.00
#